data_AF-A0A847R7V5-F1
#
_entry.id   AF-A0A847R7V5-F1
#
_cell.length_a   1.000
_cell.length_b   1.000
_cell.length_c   1.000
_cell.angle_alpha   90.00
_cell.angle_beta   90.00
_cell.angle_gamma   90.00
#
_symmetry.space_group_name_H-M   'P 1'
#
loop_
_entity.id
_entity.type
_entity.pdbx_description
1 polymer ?
#
loop_
_entity_poly.entity_id
_entity_poly.type
_entity_poly.pdbx_seq_one_letter_code
_entity_poly.pdbx_strand_id
1 'polypeptide(L)'
;MNGLLEDGFGLMVLGMGFVFLFLVILIFATSYMSRLLNHLFPELPPVAVPSSLSKAPNKSAVDAQLTAVITAAVHQHRNNKKS
;
A
#
# COMPACT_ATOMS: atom_id res chain seq x y z
N MET A 1 -38.05 -34.32 11.33
CA MET A 1 -37.46 -33.74 10.11
C MET A 1 -36.76 -32.41 10.38
N ASN A 2 -36.14 -32.21 11.56
CA ASN A 2 -35.43 -30.96 11.89
C ASN A 2 -33.90 -31.07 11.81
N GLY A 3 -33.32 -32.28 11.86
CA GLY A 3 -31.86 -32.46 11.87
C GLY A 3 -31.15 -32.14 10.56
N LEU A 4 -31.81 -32.36 9.41
CA LEU A 4 -31.17 -32.15 8.09
C LEU A 4 -30.88 -30.68 7.78
N LEU A 5 -31.74 -29.77 8.26
CA LEU A 5 -31.51 -28.33 8.11
C LEU A 5 -30.36 -27.85 9.01
N GLU A 6 -30.25 -28.42 10.21
CA GLU A 6 -29.19 -28.11 11.17
C GLU A 6 -27.82 -28.64 10.69
N ASP A 7 -27.81 -29.86 10.14
CA ASP A 7 -26.63 -30.44 9.48
C ASP A 7 -26.23 -29.63 8.23
N GLY A 8 -27.20 -29.23 7.40
CA GLY A 8 -26.96 -28.40 6.22
C GLY A 8 -26.42 -27.01 6.59
N PHE A 9 -26.92 -26.42 7.67
CA PHE A 9 -26.42 -25.16 8.21
C PHE A 9 -24.98 -25.28 8.71
N GLY A 10 -24.66 -26.37 9.43
CA GLY A 10 -23.29 -26.68 9.87
C GLY A 10 -22.32 -26.82 8.69
N LEU A 11 -22.73 -27.53 7.63
CA LEU A 11 -21.93 -27.67 6.41
C LEU A 11 -21.75 -26.33 5.67
N MET A 12 -22.76 -25.47 5.63
CA MET A 12 -22.67 -24.15 5.02
C MET A 12 -21.69 -23.24 5.76
N VAL A 13 -21.76 -23.21 7.10
CA VAL A 13 -20.83 -22.43 7.92
C VAL A 13 -19.41 -22.95 7.79
N LEU A 14 -19.22 -24.28 7.80
CA LEU A 14 -17.90 -24.90 7.61
C LEU A 14 -17.31 -24.56 6.23
N GLY A 15 -18.12 -24.69 5.17
CA GLY A 15 -17.72 -24.40 3.79
C GLY A 15 -17.39 -22.92 3.59
N MET A 16 -18.26 -22.01 4.04
CA MET A 16 -17.99 -20.57 3.97
C MET A 16 -16.79 -20.16 4.81
N GLY A 17 -16.62 -20.74 6.01
CA GLY A 17 -15.48 -20.48 6.89
C GLY A 17 -14.16 -20.89 6.26
N PHE A 18 -14.10 -22.07 5.63
CA PHE A 18 -12.90 -22.54 4.94
C PHE A 18 -12.55 -21.66 3.74
N VAL A 19 -13.53 -21.29 2.91
CA VAL A 19 -13.32 -20.37 1.78
C VAL A 19 -12.85 -19.01 2.28
N PHE A 20 -13.46 -18.47 3.33
CA PHE A 20 -13.05 -17.20 3.92
C PHE A 20 -11.59 -17.26 4.39
N LEU A 21 -11.22 -18.31 5.14
CA LEU A 21 -9.85 -18.50 5.60
C LEU A 21 -8.86 -18.62 4.43
N PHE A 22 -9.23 -19.36 3.38
CA PHE A 22 -8.42 -19.49 2.18
C PHE A 22 -8.20 -18.15 1.49
N LEU A 23 -9.26 -17.34 1.31
CA LEU A 23 -9.15 -16.01 0.73
C LEU A 23 -8.31 -15.07 1.58
N VAL A 24 -8.46 -15.10 2.92
CA VAL A 24 -7.62 -14.32 3.84
C VAL A 24 -6.14 -14.68 3.63
N ILE A 25 -5.81 -15.97 3.56
CA ILE A 25 -4.45 -16.43 3.29
C ILE A 25 -3.96 -15.92 1.94
N LEU A 26 -4.77 -16.00 0.87
CA LEU A 26 -4.39 -15.48 -0.45
C LEU A 26 -4.19 -13.96 -0.46
N ILE A 27 -5.00 -13.21 0.29
CA ILE A 27 -4.83 -11.76 0.45
C ILE A 27 -3.49 -11.47 1.13
N PHE A 28 -3.14 -12.19 2.20
CA PHE A 28 -1.84 -12.05 2.86
C PHE A 28 -0.68 -12.44 1.95
N ALA A 29 -0.80 -13.53 1.18
CA ALA A 29 0.22 -13.95 0.22
C ALA A 29 0.43 -12.89 -0.86
N THR A 30 -0.65 -12.34 -1.41
CA THR A 30 -0.61 -11.29 -2.44
C THR A 30 -0.08 -9.98 -1.87
N SER A 31 -0.45 -9.63 -0.63
CA SER A 31 0.09 -8.46 0.08
C SER A 31 1.58 -8.61 0.36
N TYR A 32 2.02 -9.79 0.79
CA TYR A 32 3.43 -10.11 0.98
C TYR A 32 4.20 -10.00 -0.33
N MET A 33 3.65 -10.55 -1.41
CA MET A 33 4.22 -10.39 -2.75
C MET A 33 4.32 -8.91 -3.13
N SER A 34 3.26 -8.11 -2.94
CA SER A 34 3.27 -6.67 -3.21
C SER A 34 4.33 -5.93 -2.40
N ARG A 35 4.48 -6.26 -1.11
CA ARG A 35 5.46 -5.64 -0.23
C ARG A 35 6.89 -6.05 -0.58
N LEU A 36 7.08 -7.32 -0.89
CA LEU A 36 8.36 -7.88 -1.31
C LEU A 36 8.78 -7.31 -2.66
N LEU A 37 7.84 -7.14 -3.59
CA LEU A 37 8.10 -6.49 -4.87
C LEU A 37 8.50 -5.04 -4.67
N ASN A 38 7.75 -4.25 -3.90
CA ASN A 38 8.11 -2.85 -3.57
C ASN A 38 9.45 -2.72 -2.82
N HIS A 39 9.87 -3.73 -2.07
CA HIS A 39 11.11 -3.70 -1.29
C HIS A 39 12.34 -4.19 -2.08
N LEU A 40 12.20 -5.27 -2.86
CA LEU A 40 13.28 -5.85 -3.67
C LEU A 40 13.47 -5.09 -4.99
N PHE A 41 12.37 -4.60 -5.56
CA PHE A 41 12.35 -3.71 -6.72
C PHE A 41 11.54 -2.49 -6.30
N PRO A 42 12.15 -1.51 -5.60
CA PRO A 42 11.56 -0.19 -5.51
C PRO A 42 11.40 0.33 -6.95
N GLU A 43 10.25 0.01 -7.55
CA GLU A 43 9.78 0.72 -8.72
C GLU A 43 9.84 2.18 -8.31
N LEU A 44 10.69 2.91 -9.04
CA LEU A 44 10.75 4.36 -8.99
C LEU A 44 9.31 4.84 -8.80
N PRO A 45 9.05 5.66 -7.76
CA PRO A 45 7.70 5.99 -7.33
C PRO A 45 6.87 6.26 -8.58
N PRO A 46 5.72 5.59 -8.77
CA PRO A 46 4.85 5.91 -9.89
C PRO A 46 4.72 7.42 -9.83
N VAL A 47 5.25 8.08 -10.87
CA VAL A 47 5.22 9.53 -11.02
C VAL A 47 3.81 9.89 -10.62
N ALA A 48 3.68 10.56 -9.49
CA ALA A 48 2.40 10.97 -8.98
C ALA A 48 1.81 11.77 -10.12
N VAL A 49 0.91 11.18 -10.89
CA VAL A 49 0.06 11.92 -11.81
C VAL A 49 -0.67 12.85 -10.88
N PRO A 50 -0.35 14.15 -10.90
CA PRO A 50 -1.01 15.05 -9.99
C PRO A 50 -2.46 15.01 -10.43
N SER A 51 -3.34 14.48 -9.58
CA SER A 51 -4.73 14.89 -9.58
C SER A 51 -4.72 16.36 -9.14
N SER A 52 -4.31 17.24 -10.05
CA SER A 52 -4.44 18.68 -9.91
C SER A 52 -5.85 19.04 -10.37
N LEU A 53 -6.84 18.66 -9.59
CA LEU A 53 -8.06 19.47 -9.53
C LEU A 53 -7.84 20.50 -8.42
N SER A 54 -7.38 21.66 -8.91
CA SER A 54 -7.33 22.94 -8.22
C SER A 54 -6.30 23.09 -7.10
N LYS A 55 -5.18 23.72 -7.45
CA LYS A 55 -4.64 24.77 -6.59
C LYS A 55 -4.25 25.90 -7.54
N ALA A 56 -4.57 27.15 -7.25
CA ALA A 56 -3.65 28.19 -7.67
C ALA A 56 -2.46 28.06 -6.72
N PRO A 57 -1.34 27.45 -7.13
CA PRO A 57 -0.17 27.35 -6.29
C PRO A 57 0.43 28.75 -6.31
N ASN A 58 0.46 29.43 -5.16
CA ASN A 58 1.19 30.68 -5.06
C ASN A 58 2.65 30.38 -5.47
N LYS A 59 3.19 31.11 -6.46
CA LYS A 59 4.50 30.82 -7.06
C LYS A 59 5.61 30.72 -6.00
N SER A 60 5.45 31.49 -4.92
CA SER A 60 6.32 31.49 -3.73
C SER A 60 6.25 30.19 -2.92
N ALA A 61 5.10 29.51 -2.86
CA ALA A 61 4.95 28.27 -2.11
C ALA A 61 5.63 27.09 -2.81
N VAL A 62 5.59 27.06 -4.16
CA VAL A 62 6.29 26.06 -4.96
C VAL A 62 7.80 26.24 -4.83
N ASP A 63 8.28 27.48 -4.88
CA ASP A 63 9.71 27.81 -4.75
C ASP A 63 10.27 27.48 -3.36
N ALA A 64 9.50 27.79 -2.30
CA ALA A 64 9.87 27.43 -0.93
C ALA A 64 9.91 25.92 -0.70
N GLN A 65 8.93 25.18 -1.25
CA GLN A 65 8.91 23.73 -1.18
C GLN A 65 10.08 23.11 -1.96
N LEU A 66 10.40 23.63 -3.14
CA LEU A 66 11.52 23.16 -3.96
C LEU A 66 12.86 23.39 -3.24
N THR A 67 13.04 24.58 -2.66
CA THR A 67 14.24 24.91 -1.87
C THR A 67 14.37 24.00 -0.64
N ALA A 68 13.26 23.73 0.06
CA ALA A 68 13.25 22.82 1.21
C ALA A 68 13.62 21.39 0.82
N VAL A 69 13.08 20.88 -0.30
CA VAL A 69 13.38 19.53 -0.79
C VAL A 69 14.85 19.41 -1.24
N ILE A 70 15.37 20.41 -1.96
CA ILE A 70 16.78 20.43 -2.38
C ILE A 70 17.70 20.48 -1.16
N THR A 71 17.37 21.32 -0.15
CA THR A 71 18.17 21.42 1.08
C THR A 71 18.16 20.11 1.86
N ALA A 72 17.00 19.47 2.01
CA ALA A 72 16.87 18.17 2.67
C ALA A 72 17.66 17.07 1.94
N ALA A 73 17.56 17.03 0.61
CA ALA A 73 18.31 16.09 -0.21
C ALA A 73 19.83 16.29 -0.12
N VAL A 74 20.31 17.54 -0.13
CA VAL A 74 21.73 17.87 0.04
C VAL A 74 22.21 17.52 1.45
N HIS A 75 21.43 17.80 2.49
CA HIS A 75 21.74 17.41 3.86
C HIS A 75 21.85 15.89 3.99
N GLN A 76 20.89 15.15 3.44
CA GLN A 76 20.90 13.69 3.48
C GLN A 76 22.08 13.10 2.70
N HIS A 77 22.42 13.65 1.53
CA HIS A 77 23.59 13.22 0.78
C HIS A 77 24.89 13.47 1.54
N ARG A 78 25.04 14.62 2.19
CA ARG A 78 26.23 14.95 3.00
C ARG A 78 26.36 14.07 4.24
N ASN A 79 25.24 13.75 4.90
CA ASN A 79 25.25 12.86 6.06
C ASN A 79 25.63 11.44 5.66
N ASN A 80 25.14 10.94 4.52
CA ASN A 80 25.50 9.62 4.01
C ASN A 80 26.93 9.53 3.45
N LYS A 81 27.55 10.65 3.05
CA LYS A 81 28.95 10.64 2.57
C LYS A 81 30.00 10.75 3.68
N LYS A 82 29.57 10.97 4.93
CA LYS A 82 30.47 11.10 6.11
C LYS A 82 30.40 9.86 7.03
N SER A 83 29.89 8.74 6.53
CA SER A 83 29.97 7.42 7.19
C SER A 83 30.69 6.42 6.31
#